data_AF-A0A1I5YP75-F1
#
_entry.id   AF-A0A1I5YP75-F1
#
_cell.length_a   1.000
_cell.length_b   1.000
_cell.length_c   1.000
_cell.angle_alpha   90.00
_cell.angle_beta   90.00
_cell.angle_gamma   90.00
#
_symmetry.space_group_name_H-M   'P 1'
#
loop_
_entity.id
_entity.type
_entity.pdbx_description
1 polymer ?
#
loop_
_entity_poly.entity_id
_entity_poly.type
_entity_poly.pdbx_seq_one_letter_code
_entity_poly.pdbx_strand_id
1 'polypeptide(L)'
;MDKIAKLPMQERQELIIATASKMKISEAIVEKDFWVCFCLDYLFHECKWKEAFAFKGGTSLSKAYGLIERFSEDIDLILDWRVSGYKKDEPWEERSNYKAYACRA
;
A
#
# COMPACT_ATOMS: atom_id res chain seq x y z
N MET A 1 0.26 -1.20 -13.52
CA MET A 1 -1.14 -0.71 -13.53
C MET A 1 -1.30 0.76 -13.94
N ASP A 2 -0.19 1.46 -14.12
CA ASP A 2 -0.11 2.89 -14.42
C ASP A 2 -0.95 3.39 -15.62
N LYS A 3 -1.04 2.59 -16.69
CA LYS A 3 -1.85 2.96 -17.88
C LYS A 3 -3.34 3.12 -17.56
N ILE A 4 -3.90 2.23 -16.74
CA ILE A 4 -5.32 2.24 -16.37
C ILE A 4 -5.60 3.38 -15.39
N ALA A 5 -4.66 3.68 -14.49
CA ALA A 5 -4.79 4.78 -13.53
C ALA A 5 -4.86 6.15 -14.21
N LYS A 6 -4.18 6.30 -15.37
CA LYS A 6 -4.12 7.52 -16.20
C LYS A 6 -5.28 7.67 -17.18
N LEU A 7 -6.17 6.68 -17.32
CA LEU A 7 -7.32 6.80 -18.20
C LEU A 7 -8.28 7.89 -17.71
N PRO A 8 -9.07 8.49 -18.63
CA PRO A 8 -10.21 9.32 -18.24
C PRO A 8 -11.13 8.57 -17.29
N MET A 9 -11.76 9.30 -16.37
CA MET A 9 -12.62 8.72 -15.34
C MET A 9 -13.73 7.84 -15.94
N GLN A 10 -14.32 8.27 -17.06
CA GLN A 10 -15.35 7.54 -17.79
C GLN A 10 -14.87 6.15 -18.24
N GLU A 11 -13.73 6.09 -18.93
CA GLU A 11 -13.15 4.85 -19.46
C GLU A 11 -12.74 3.90 -18.33
N ARG A 12 -12.16 4.44 -17.26
CA ARG A 12 -11.81 3.64 -16.08
C ARG A 12 -13.07 3.07 -15.40
N GLN A 13 -14.15 3.85 -15.34
CA GLN A 13 -15.41 3.40 -14.74
C GLN A 13 -16.06 2.28 -15.58
N GLU A 14 -16.00 2.36 -16.90
CA GLU A 14 -16.46 1.27 -17.78
C GLU A 14 -15.70 -0.03 -17.53
N LEU A 15 -14.38 0.04 -17.34
CA LEU A 15 -13.55 -1.12 -17.00
C LEU A 15 -13.92 -1.71 -15.63
N ILE A 16 -14.20 -0.85 -14.63
CA ILE A 16 -14.64 -1.28 -13.30
C ILE A 16 -15.98 -2.00 -13.40
N ILE A 17 -16.96 -1.44 -14.11
CA ILE A 17 -18.30 -2.04 -14.31
C ILE A 17 -18.18 -3.39 -15.02
N ALA A 18 -17.42 -3.47 -16.11
CA ALA A 18 -17.22 -4.70 -16.86
C ALA A 18 -16.56 -5.80 -16.00
N THR A 19 -15.58 -5.42 -15.19
CA THR A 19 -14.88 -6.33 -14.28
C THR A 19 -15.80 -6.82 -13.16
N ALA A 20 -16.54 -5.91 -12.52
CA ALA A 20 -17.50 -6.21 -11.47
C ALA A 20 -18.58 -7.18 -11.96
N SER A 21 -19.14 -6.92 -13.14
CA SER A 21 -20.13 -7.79 -13.79
C SER A 21 -19.58 -9.19 -14.06
N LYS A 22 -18.37 -9.28 -14.63
CA LYS A 22 -17.71 -10.55 -14.94
C LYS A 22 -17.40 -11.37 -13.67
N MET A 23 -16.94 -10.70 -12.62
CA MET A 23 -16.55 -11.33 -11.35
C MET A 23 -17.73 -11.53 -10.39
N LYS A 24 -18.91 -10.98 -10.69
CA LYS A 24 -20.10 -11.00 -9.83
C LYS A 24 -19.86 -10.44 -8.42
N ILE A 25 -19.07 -9.36 -8.35
CA ILE A 25 -18.77 -8.62 -7.12
C ILE A 25 -19.16 -7.16 -7.31
N SER A 26 -19.20 -6.37 -6.24
CA SER A 26 -19.57 -4.96 -6.35
C SER A 26 -18.47 -4.13 -7.04
N GLU A 27 -18.89 -3.10 -7.78
CA GLU A 27 -17.98 -2.14 -8.41
C GLU A 27 -17.06 -1.47 -7.39
N ALA A 28 -17.61 -1.12 -6.22
CA ALA A 28 -16.85 -0.53 -5.12
C ALA A 28 -15.69 -1.43 -4.64
N ILE A 29 -15.88 -2.75 -4.65
CA ILE A 29 -14.83 -3.71 -4.28
C ILE A 29 -13.74 -3.75 -5.36
N VAL A 30 -14.12 -3.77 -6.64
CA VAL A 30 -13.18 -3.75 -7.76
C VAL A 30 -12.36 -2.47 -7.78
N GLU A 31 -13.01 -1.32 -7.58
CA GLU A 31 -12.34 -0.03 -7.53
C GLU A 31 -11.33 0.03 -6.37
N LYS A 32 -11.74 -0.41 -5.17
CA LYS A 32 -10.82 -0.49 -4.02
C LYS A 32 -9.62 -1.39 -4.31
N ASP A 33 -9.85 -2.58 -4.86
CA ASP A 33 -8.78 -3.52 -5.16
C ASP A 33 -7.80 -2.97 -6.20
N PHE A 34 -8.31 -2.28 -7.22
CA PHE A 34 -7.52 -1.60 -8.23
C PHE A 34 -6.55 -0.58 -7.61
N TRP A 35 -7.06 0.31 -6.74
CA TRP A 35 -6.23 1.33 -6.11
C TRP A 35 -5.20 0.74 -5.15
N VAL A 36 -5.57 -0.30 -4.40
CA VAL A 36 -4.62 -1.01 -3.53
C VAL A 36 -3.48 -1.60 -4.34
N CYS A 37 -3.79 -2.29 -5.43
CA CYS A 37 -2.76 -2.90 -6.27
C CYS A 37 -1.92 -1.85 -7.00
N PHE A 38 -2.52 -0.74 -7.44
CA PHE A 38 -1.78 0.39 -8.02
C PHE A 38 -0.81 1.02 -7.02
N CYS A 39 -1.24 1.25 -5.78
CA CYS A 39 -0.39 1.78 -4.71
C CYS A 39 0.80 0.85 -4.41
N LEU A 40 0.54 -0.46 -4.30
CA LEU A 40 1.60 -1.45 -4.09
C LEU A 40 2.59 -1.48 -5.26
N ASP A 41 2.09 -1.47 -6.50
CA ASP A 41 2.91 -1.44 -7.72
C ASP A 41 3.85 -0.22 -7.69
N TYR A 42 3.31 0.97 -7.39
CA TYR A 42 4.12 2.18 -7.28
C TYR A 42 5.14 2.12 -6.14
N LEU A 43 4.71 1.71 -4.94
CA LEU A 43 5.55 1.71 -3.73
C LEU A 43 6.76 0.79 -3.84
N PHE A 44 6.63 -0.36 -4.52
CA PHE A 44 7.69 -1.36 -4.60
C PHE A 44 8.49 -1.32 -5.90
N HIS A 45 8.00 -0.65 -6.97
CA HIS A 45 8.74 -0.56 -8.23
C HIS A 45 9.31 0.83 -8.52
N GLU A 46 8.51 1.89 -8.34
CA GLU A 46 8.82 3.25 -8.79
C GLU A 46 9.29 4.17 -7.65
N CYS A 47 8.83 3.92 -6.43
CA CYS A 47 9.16 4.76 -5.27
C CYS A 47 10.66 4.76 -4.97
N LYS A 48 11.22 5.94 -4.71
CA LYS A 48 12.65 6.10 -4.37
C LYS A 48 13.07 5.34 -3.10
N TRP A 49 12.12 5.01 -2.23
CA TRP A 49 12.34 4.29 -0.97
C TRP A 49 11.86 2.84 -1.04
N LYS A 50 11.67 2.26 -2.23
CA LYS A 50 11.16 0.88 -2.38
C LYS A 50 11.89 -0.17 -1.54
N GLU A 51 13.22 -0.07 -1.41
CA GLU A 51 14.05 -0.99 -0.61
C GLU A 51 13.91 -0.78 0.91
N ALA A 52 13.31 0.33 1.32
CA ALA A 52 13.06 0.66 2.72
C ALA A 52 11.66 0.22 3.18
N PHE A 53 10.80 -0.21 2.27
CA PHE A 53 9.49 -0.75 2.61
C PHE A 53 9.56 -2.27 2.73
N ALA A 54 8.88 -2.82 3.74
CA ALA A 54 8.54 -4.23 3.78
C ALA A 54 7.02 -4.38 3.87
N PHE A 55 6.46 -5.21 2.98
CA PHE A 55 5.03 -5.49 2.98
C PHE A 55 4.72 -6.54 4.04
N LYS A 56 3.79 -6.23 4.96
CA LYS A 56 3.39 -7.13 6.05
C LYS A 56 1.88 -7.31 6.10
N GLY A 57 1.42 -8.06 7.10
CA GLY A 57 0.01 -8.19 7.44
C GLY A 57 -0.74 -9.20 6.56
N GLY A 58 -2.05 -9.31 6.81
CA GLY A 58 -2.93 -10.24 6.08
C GLY A 58 -3.00 -9.95 4.58
N THR A 59 -2.81 -8.68 4.19
CA THR A 59 -2.80 -8.27 2.77
C THR A 59 -1.58 -8.80 2.02
N SER A 60 -0.41 -8.89 2.67
CA SER A 60 0.77 -9.53 2.05
C SER A 60 0.54 -11.03 1.78
N LEU A 61 -0.17 -11.72 2.68
CA LEU A 61 -0.51 -13.13 2.53
C LEU A 61 -1.53 -13.37 1.40
N SER A 62 -2.51 -12.48 1.22
CA SER A 62 -3.46 -12.60 0.10
C SER A 62 -2.83 -12.21 -1.25
N LYS A 63 -2.08 -11.10 -1.30
CA LYS A 63 -1.60 -10.52 -2.57
C LYS A 63 -0.28 -11.09 -3.08
N ALA A 64 0.65 -11.46 -2.21
CA ALA A 64 1.96 -12.01 -2.62
C ALA A 64 1.98 -13.55 -2.64
N TYR A 65 1.17 -14.19 -1.80
CA TYR A 65 1.21 -15.64 -1.62
C TYR A 65 -0.10 -16.38 -1.96
N GLY A 66 -1.20 -15.65 -2.24
CA GLY A 66 -2.50 -16.26 -2.53
C GLY A 66 -3.06 -17.13 -1.39
N LEU A 67 -2.57 -16.93 -0.16
CA LEU A 67 -2.87 -17.80 0.99
C LEU A 67 -4.26 -17.58 1.58
N ILE A 68 -4.87 -16.40 1.36
CA ILE A 68 -6.23 -16.08 1.80
C ILE A 68 -6.97 -15.30 0.69
N GLU A 69 -8.21 -15.71 0.37
CA GLU A 69 -9.08 -14.99 -0.58
C GLU A 69 -9.98 -14.00 0.17
N ARG A 70 -9.43 -12.83 0.51
CA ARG A 70 -10.22 -11.72 1.03
C ARG A 70 -9.83 -10.42 0.34
N PHE A 71 -10.81 -9.56 0.12
CA PHE A 71 -10.55 -8.18 -0.27
C PHE A 71 -9.86 -7.46 0.88
N SER A 72 -8.71 -6.84 0.59
CA SER A 72 -7.95 -6.09 1.59
C SER A 72 -8.13 -4.61 1.31
N GLU A 73 -8.80 -3.95 2.25
CA GLU A 73 -8.93 -2.49 2.28
C GLU A 73 -7.62 -1.84 2.77
N ASP A 74 -6.89 -2.51 3.66
CA ASP A 74 -5.71 -1.97 4.32
C ASP A 74 -4.39 -2.43 3.67
N ILE A 75 -3.43 -1.50 3.61
CA ILE A 75 -2.04 -1.76 3.21
C ILE A 75 -1.14 -1.58 4.43
N ASP A 76 -0.71 -2.69 5.04
CA ASP A 76 0.24 -2.65 6.15
C ASP A 76 1.68 -2.64 5.64
N LEU A 77 2.41 -1.55 5.90
CA LEU A 77 3.81 -1.40 5.53
C LEU A 77 4.69 -1.21 6.78
N ILE A 78 5.89 -1.77 6.73
CA ILE A 78 6.99 -1.34 7.61
C ILE A 78 7.88 -0.43 6.77
N LEU A 79 8.28 0.70 7.35
CA LEU A 79 9.30 1.58 6.79
C LEU A 79 10.57 1.48 7.65
N ASP A 80 11.71 1.32 6.99
CA ASP A 80 13.01 1.49 7.61
C ASP A 80 13.20 2.94 8.05
N TRP A 81 13.08 3.20 9.35
CA TRP A 81 13.15 4.55 9.93
C TRP A 81 14.46 5.30 9.62
N ARG A 82 15.52 4.60 9.21
CA ARG A 82 16.80 5.23 8.82
C ARG A 82 16.64 6.16 7.62
N VAL A 83 15.63 5.93 6.76
CA VAL A 83 15.33 6.83 5.64
C VAL A 83 14.79 8.19 6.08
N SER A 84 14.32 8.30 7.32
CA SER A 84 13.86 9.55 7.93
C SER A 84 14.99 10.27 8.70
N GLY A 85 16.25 9.82 8.57
CA GLY A 85 17.41 10.44 9.18
C GLY A 85 17.78 9.93 10.59
N TYR A 86 17.02 8.97 11.12
CA TYR A 86 17.27 8.36 12.42
C TYR A 86 18.48 7.40 12.36
N LYS A 87 19.27 7.36 13.44
CA LYS A 87 20.32 6.33 13.57
C LYS A 87 19.72 4.95 13.80
N LYS A 88 20.49 3.91 13.48
CA LYS A 88 20.06 2.50 13.63
C LYS A 88 19.58 2.21 15.05
N ASP A 89 20.30 2.71 16.05
CA ASP A 89 20.05 2.40 17.45
C ASP A 89 19.20 3.47 18.18
N GLU A 90 18.84 4.56 17.48
CA GLU A 90 18.12 5.71 18.05
C GLU A 90 16.72 5.38 18.62
N PRO A 91 15.96 4.40 18.10
CA PRO A 91 14.70 4.00 18.71
C PRO A 91 14.86 3.32 20.08
N TRP A 92 16.04 2.78 20.38
CA TRP A 92 16.32 2.05 21.62
C TRP A 92 17.08 2.89 22.65
N GLU A 93 17.45 4.13 22.31
CA GLU A 93 18.05 5.08 23.25
C GLU A 93 17.04 5.47 24.34
N GLU A 94 17.50 5.60 25.59
CA GLU A 94 16.66 6.09 26.69
C GLU A 94 16.17 7.50 26.39
N ARG A 95 14.85 7.67 26.28
CA ARG A 95 14.20 8.96 26.08
C ARG A 95 13.52 9.39 27.37
N SER A 96 13.70 10.65 27.76
CA SER A 96 12.85 11.25 28.78
C SER A 96 11.43 11.39 28.24
N ASN A 97 10.42 11.15 29.09
CA ASN A 97 8.99 11.11 28.74
C ASN A 97 8.45 12.36 28.02
N TYR A 98 9.20 13.46 27.98
CA TYR A 98 8.83 14.72 27.33
C TYR A 98 9.19 14.83 25.84
N LYS A 99 9.94 13.87 25.26
CA LYS A 99 10.44 13.95 23.86
C LYS A 99 9.76 12.99 22.87
N ALA A 100 8.74 12.24 23.28
CA ALA A 100 8.17 11.16 22.48
C ALA A 100 7.49 11.60 21.15
N TYR A 101 7.18 12.89 20.96
CA TYR A 101 6.46 13.39 19.78
C TYR A 101 7.27 14.30 18.86
N ALA A 102 8.58 14.40 19.03
CA ALA A 102 9.42 15.19 18.12
C ALA A 102 9.81 14.36 16.87
N CYS A 103 8.83 14.07 16.00
CA CYS A 103 9.15 13.88 14.58
C CYS A 103 9.58 15.25 14.04
N ARG A 104 10.89 15.53 14.04
CA ARG A 104 11.41 16.67 13.28
C ARG A 104 11.41 16.27 11.80
N ALA A 105 10.43 16.79 11.08
CA ALA A 105 10.45 16.86 9.62
C ALA A 105 11.50 17.86 9.14
#